data_AF-A0A9P3M290-F1
#
_entry.id   AF-A0A9P3M290-F1
#
_cell.length_a   1.000
_cell.length_b   1.000
_cell.length_c   1.000
_cell.angle_alpha   90.00
_cell.angle_beta   90.00
_cell.angle_gamma   90.00
#
_symmetry.space_group_name_H-M   'P 1'
#
loop_
_entity.id
_entity.type
_entity.pdbx_description
1 polymer ?
#
loop_
_entity_poly.entity_id
_entity_poly.type
_entity_poly.pdbx_seq_one_letter_code
_entity_poly.pdbx_strand_id
1 'polypeptide(L)'
;MADLDAIYNAYNEITDAKENASQHENAYLTIVTAAQGSDGAKRLAAQFIPAFFKHFPSLHSKAIDGVFDLCEDESPLIRQSAIKSLPSLCKDEQSHTIKIADVLCQLLQLDDQDLVVVQGALQTLMIQSPREVLAVLFRQGVKGTDLRERTLEFITTNVMASADTLFKDSEIELFFLEEMQKAMASVSNAELETFAKIIMRTIAYKSGKLDLTGLLNIYINHITSEGPFNPSDPESVKRVLVAGKLSGPLLKRTISPEPILDFFASNILPPTSFNHLTDKQKTSVLRIYADALINGIPPASAYKLAGELLTNLLVDIVPVEQDNTVSLKFPQIECLTSALYFVATKEHDSLDREDLIARFRTLYMVSQNELSVLRQSLLAEKAKKPEQEAVIKNLSRTIQMYSNIHSVVKEFMKPKHLRSTKVVLHPSWNPLPEPVKAESPAQASTVTSKGITASPSKAGATSKSAGPKTGAKTGPNKTTAGQKQPTQQQQAQQHSQQQPTANKRKADQEQTSKPKRPRILRRGTNAGGSSPGNSSPGGSNSNKASKQSSNQQHQQQQPHQHHHQHQHQPQQQVSKQQASKQQAPHSPSATQSSQRKGNNGTSGPRGRSSPFENRRGNNNGGGRISFLQR
;
A
#
# COMPACT_ATOMS: atom_id res chain seq x y z
N MET A 1 -9.36 -51.76 19.82
CA MET A 1 -10.67 -51.91 20.48
C MET A 1 -10.55 -51.35 21.89
N ALA A 2 -10.10 -52.09 22.91
CA ALA A 2 -10.06 -51.61 24.31
C ALA A 2 -9.55 -50.16 24.52
N ASP A 3 -8.50 -49.74 23.81
CA ASP A 3 -8.00 -48.35 23.70
C ASP A 3 -9.11 -47.33 23.31
N LEU A 4 -9.82 -47.57 22.21
CA LEU A 4 -10.96 -46.77 21.73
C LEU A 4 -12.14 -46.82 22.69
N ASP A 5 -12.43 -48.00 23.25
CA ASP A 5 -13.55 -48.20 24.18
C ASP A 5 -13.34 -47.38 25.46
N ALA A 6 -12.10 -47.32 25.98
CA ALA A 6 -11.72 -46.46 27.10
C ALA A 6 -11.88 -44.97 26.79
N ILE A 7 -11.49 -44.52 25.59
CA ILE A 7 -11.63 -43.12 25.16
C ILE A 7 -13.10 -42.70 25.04
N TYR A 8 -13.97 -43.56 24.49
CA TYR A 8 -15.40 -43.29 24.43
C TYR A 8 -16.06 -43.31 25.81
N ASN A 9 -15.68 -44.22 26.70
CA ASN A 9 -16.17 -44.24 28.08
C ASN A 9 -15.78 -42.95 28.83
N ALA A 10 -14.52 -42.51 28.72
CA ALA A 10 -14.04 -41.26 29.29
C ALA A 10 -14.77 -40.02 28.71
N TYR A 11 -15.04 -40.00 27.40
CA TYR A 11 -15.83 -38.93 26.76
C TYR A 11 -17.25 -38.86 27.34
N ASN A 12 -17.91 -40.02 27.47
CA ASN A 12 -19.27 -40.11 28.01
C ASN A 12 -19.32 -39.67 29.49
N GLU A 13 -18.35 -40.12 30.31
CA GLU A 13 -18.23 -39.78 31.72
C GLU A 13 -18.21 -38.25 31.95
N ILE A 14 -17.35 -37.52 31.23
CA ILE A 14 -17.27 -36.06 31.31
C ILE A 14 -18.55 -35.39 30.75
N THR A 15 -19.11 -35.93 29.67
CA THR A 15 -20.32 -35.40 29.02
C THR A 15 -21.56 -35.50 29.91
N ASP A 16 -21.75 -36.63 30.60
CA ASP A 16 -22.90 -36.85 31.47
C ASP A 16 -22.81 -36.07 32.78
N ALA A 17 -21.59 -35.82 33.27
CA ALA A 17 -21.30 -35.02 34.47
C ALA A 17 -21.71 -33.54 34.34
N LYS A 18 -21.69 -32.97 33.13
CA LYS A 18 -22.13 -31.59 32.81
C LYS A 18 -21.44 -30.53 33.67
N GLU A 19 -22.16 -29.89 34.60
CA GLU A 19 -21.60 -28.89 35.52
C GLU A 19 -20.49 -29.46 36.41
N ASN A 20 -20.52 -30.78 36.68
CA ASN A 20 -19.51 -31.48 37.47
C ASN A 20 -18.30 -31.97 36.64
N ALA A 21 -18.22 -31.66 35.34
CA ALA A 21 -17.17 -32.17 34.44
C ALA A 21 -15.75 -32.06 35.01
N SER A 22 -15.42 -30.96 35.70
CA SER A 22 -14.10 -30.72 36.32
C SER A 22 -13.70 -31.74 37.40
N GLN A 23 -14.63 -32.55 37.92
CA GLN A 23 -14.33 -33.64 38.87
C GLN A 23 -13.75 -34.89 38.19
N HIS A 24 -13.88 -35.01 36.86
CA HIS A 24 -13.52 -36.20 36.08
C HIS A 24 -12.13 -36.09 35.43
N GLU A 25 -11.15 -35.58 36.19
CA GLU A 25 -9.79 -35.29 35.71
C GLU A 25 -9.08 -36.53 35.13
N ASN A 26 -9.28 -37.71 35.72
CA ASN A 26 -8.73 -38.98 35.20
C ASN A 26 -9.32 -39.40 33.84
N ALA A 27 -10.60 -39.12 33.60
CA ALA A 27 -11.22 -39.37 32.30
C ALA A 27 -10.61 -38.43 31.24
N TYR A 28 -10.44 -37.14 31.56
CA TYR A 28 -9.79 -36.21 30.63
C TYR A 28 -8.32 -36.53 30.40
N LEU A 29 -7.60 -36.96 31.45
CA LEU A 29 -6.22 -37.44 31.34
C LEU A 29 -6.10 -38.64 30.38
N THR A 30 -7.08 -39.54 30.39
CA THR A 30 -7.16 -40.69 29.48
C THR A 30 -7.32 -40.23 28.02
N ILE A 31 -8.21 -39.25 27.77
CA ILE A 31 -8.41 -38.63 26.46
C ILE A 31 -7.13 -37.90 25.99
N VAL A 32 -6.42 -37.22 26.88
CA VAL A 32 -5.14 -36.56 26.56
C VAL A 32 -4.05 -37.58 26.23
N THR A 33 -3.96 -38.70 26.95
CA THR A 33 -2.96 -39.75 26.64
C THR A 33 -3.21 -40.48 25.33
N ALA A 34 -4.45 -40.47 24.81
CA ALA A 34 -4.79 -41.05 23.51
C ALA A 34 -4.10 -40.37 22.31
N ALA A 35 -3.53 -39.17 22.50
CA ALA A 35 -2.67 -38.52 21.51
C ALA A 35 -1.42 -39.36 21.14
N GLN A 36 -0.97 -40.22 22.06
CA GLN A 36 0.17 -41.15 21.86
C GLN A 36 -0.29 -42.59 21.59
N GLY A 37 -1.58 -42.78 21.25
CA GLY A 37 -2.20 -44.08 20.97
C GLY A 37 -2.18 -44.48 19.49
N SER A 38 -3.08 -45.40 19.14
CA SER A 38 -3.33 -45.83 17.76
C SER A 38 -3.91 -44.71 16.88
N ASP A 39 -3.83 -44.79 15.54
CA ASP A 39 -4.45 -43.82 14.61
C ASP A 39 -5.91 -43.49 14.94
N GLY A 40 -6.68 -44.50 15.39
CA GLY A 40 -8.06 -44.32 15.84
C GLY A 40 -8.15 -43.50 17.13
N ALA A 41 -7.32 -43.81 18.12
CA ALA A 41 -7.22 -43.06 19.37
C ALA A 41 -6.78 -41.60 19.14
N LYS A 42 -5.75 -41.39 18.31
CA LYS A 42 -5.26 -40.08 17.88
C LYS A 42 -6.35 -39.21 17.23
N ARG A 43 -7.15 -39.81 16.33
CA ARG A 43 -8.30 -39.14 15.69
C ARG A 43 -9.39 -38.75 16.68
N LEU A 44 -9.61 -39.52 17.75
CA LEU A 44 -10.53 -39.15 18.82
C LEU A 44 -9.93 -38.06 19.73
N ALA A 45 -8.66 -38.19 20.12
CA ALA A 45 -7.93 -37.22 20.93
C ALA A 45 -7.97 -35.80 20.29
N ALA A 46 -7.68 -35.69 18.99
CA ALA A 46 -7.72 -34.43 18.24
C ALA A 46 -9.09 -33.71 18.28
N GLN A 47 -10.19 -34.45 18.51
CA GLN A 47 -11.56 -33.94 18.62
C GLN A 47 -12.03 -33.75 20.06
N PHE A 48 -11.59 -34.61 20.99
CA PHE A 48 -12.10 -34.68 22.36
C PHE A 48 -11.27 -33.86 23.36
N ILE A 49 -9.94 -33.72 23.15
CA ILE A 49 -9.10 -32.85 23.99
C ILE A 49 -9.66 -31.40 24.01
N PRO A 50 -9.99 -30.76 22.87
CA PRO A 50 -10.49 -29.38 22.86
C PRO A 50 -11.93 -29.25 23.38
N ALA A 51 -12.73 -30.32 23.30
CA ALA A 51 -14.14 -30.29 23.70
C ALA A 51 -14.33 -30.01 25.20
N PHE A 52 -13.41 -30.51 26.04
CA PHE A 52 -13.49 -30.38 27.51
C PHE A 52 -12.40 -29.51 28.13
N PHE A 53 -11.43 -29.01 27.34
CA PHE A 53 -10.21 -28.31 27.79
C PHE A 53 -10.41 -27.33 28.96
N LYS A 54 -11.39 -26.44 28.85
CA LYS A 54 -11.70 -25.41 29.87
C LYS A 54 -12.08 -25.95 31.26
N HIS A 55 -12.50 -27.21 31.37
CA HIS A 55 -12.91 -27.81 32.63
C HIS A 55 -11.73 -28.32 33.47
N PHE A 56 -10.52 -28.40 32.89
CA PHE A 56 -9.34 -29.02 33.52
C PHE A 56 -8.06 -28.16 33.46
N PRO A 57 -8.00 -26.99 34.14
CA PRO A 57 -6.82 -26.11 34.13
C PRO A 57 -5.51 -26.78 34.56
N SER A 58 -5.57 -27.74 35.48
CA SER A 58 -4.43 -28.57 35.91
C SER A 58 -3.77 -29.36 34.79
N LEU A 59 -4.52 -29.70 33.74
CA LEU A 59 -4.06 -30.49 32.59
C LEU A 59 -3.80 -29.66 31.33
N HIS A 60 -3.96 -28.33 31.37
CA HIS A 60 -3.85 -27.46 30.19
C HIS A 60 -2.55 -27.60 29.40
N SER A 61 -1.38 -27.64 30.06
CA SER A 61 -0.12 -27.85 29.32
C SER A 61 -0.13 -29.20 28.62
N LYS A 62 -0.37 -30.30 29.36
CA LYS A 62 -0.35 -31.66 28.81
C LYS A 62 -1.37 -31.85 27.66
N ALA A 63 -2.52 -31.19 27.76
CA ALA A 63 -3.53 -31.17 26.71
C ALA A 63 -3.09 -30.39 25.46
N ILE A 64 -2.44 -29.22 25.61
CA ILE A 64 -1.86 -28.47 24.48
C ILE A 64 -0.72 -29.24 23.84
N ASP A 65 0.20 -29.74 24.66
CA ASP A 65 1.40 -30.44 24.21
C ASP A 65 1.00 -31.74 23.48
N GLY A 66 0.00 -32.48 23.98
CA GLY A 66 -0.59 -33.63 23.27
C GLY A 66 -1.38 -33.29 22.00
N VAL A 67 -1.85 -32.05 21.80
CA VAL A 67 -2.41 -31.60 20.51
C VAL A 67 -1.29 -31.15 19.56
N PHE A 68 -0.17 -30.66 20.07
CA PHE A 68 1.03 -30.35 19.26
C PHE A 68 1.66 -31.65 18.73
N ASP A 69 1.79 -32.69 19.55
CA ASP A 69 2.18 -34.05 19.11
C ASP A 69 1.34 -34.53 17.91
N LEU A 70 0.03 -34.23 17.91
CA LEU A 70 -0.90 -34.59 16.83
C LEU A 70 -0.82 -33.67 15.60
N CYS A 71 -0.28 -32.46 15.74
CA CYS A 71 0.04 -31.58 14.60
C CYS A 71 1.29 -32.03 13.84
N GLU A 72 2.15 -32.84 14.46
CA GLU A 72 3.38 -33.40 13.86
C GLU A 72 3.21 -34.86 13.40
N ASP A 73 2.00 -35.43 13.49
CA ASP A 73 1.71 -36.83 13.14
C ASP A 73 1.95 -37.15 11.65
N GLU A 74 2.41 -38.36 11.34
CA GLU A 74 2.65 -38.83 9.96
C GLU A 74 1.38 -38.77 9.08
N SER A 75 0.19 -38.96 9.65
CA SER A 75 -1.08 -38.97 8.92
C SER A 75 -1.63 -37.55 8.71
N PRO A 76 -1.77 -37.07 7.45
CA PRO A 76 -2.32 -35.74 7.19
C PRO A 76 -3.73 -35.55 7.77
N LEU A 77 -4.53 -36.64 7.82
CA LEU A 77 -5.87 -36.63 8.40
C LEU A 77 -5.87 -36.44 9.93
N ILE A 78 -4.78 -36.76 10.62
CA ILE A 78 -4.60 -36.49 12.06
C ILE A 78 -4.11 -35.05 12.24
N ARG A 79 -3.04 -34.64 11.52
CA ARG A 79 -2.53 -33.25 11.54
C ARG A 79 -3.62 -32.23 11.26
N GLN A 80 -4.34 -32.38 10.15
CA GLN A 80 -5.42 -31.46 9.77
C GLN A 80 -6.55 -31.42 10.81
N SER A 81 -6.83 -32.53 11.51
CA SER A 81 -7.81 -32.54 12.60
C SER A 81 -7.32 -31.79 13.84
N ALA A 82 -6.04 -31.93 14.19
CA ALA A 82 -5.42 -31.24 15.33
C ALA A 82 -5.23 -29.73 15.06
N ILE A 83 -4.65 -29.38 13.91
CA ILE A 83 -4.44 -27.99 13.46
C ILE A 83 -5.77 -27.23 13.44
N LYS A 84 -6.84 -27.84 12.91
CA LYS A 84 -8.19 -27.26 12.87
C LYS A 84 -8.81 -27.09 14.26
N SER A 85 -8.39 -27.88 15.24
CA SER A 85 -8.98 -27.85 16.58
C SER A 85 -8.28 -26.86 17.53
N LEU A 86 -7.01 -26.52 17.27
CA LEU A 86 -6.21 -25.54 18.04
C LEU A 86 -6.95 -24.25 18.46
N PRO A 87 -7.71 -23.53 17.60
CA PRO A 87 -8.43 -22.30 18.01
C PRO A 87 -9.56 -22.54 19.03
N SER A 88 -9.97 -23.79 19.24
CA SER A 88 -10.97 -24.15 20.25
C SER A 88 -10.39 -24.12 21.66
N LEU A 89 -9.09 -24.39 21.81
CA LEU A 89 -8.37 -24.32 23.10
C LEU A 89 -8.33 -22.88 23.63
N CYS A 90 -8.17 -21.90 22.73
CA CYS A 90 -8.12 -20.47 23.04
C CYS A 90 -9.48 -19.81 23.34
N LYS A 91 -10.58 -20.52 23.06
CA LYS A 91 -11.93 -19.91 22.97
C LYS A 91 -12.46 -19.44 24.32
N ASP A 92 -12.33 -20.31 25.33
CA ASP A 92 -12.82 -20.08 26.69
C ASP A 92 -11.65 -19.79 27.68
N GLU A 93 -10.38 -19.85 27.21
CA GLU A 93 -9.15 -19.58 27.97
C GLU A 93 -8.09 -18.93 27.06
N GLN A 94 -7.73 -17.66 27.32
CA GLN A 94 -6.92 -16.85 26.39
C GLN A 94 -5.42 -16.81 26.72
N SER A 95 -4.98 -17.29 27.88
CA SER A 95 -3.56 -17.27 28.27
C SER A 95 -2.65 -18.08 27.34
N HIS A 96 -3.21 -19.03 26.59
CA HIS A 96 -2.51 -19.86 25.62
C HIS A 96 -2.55 -19.35 24.17
N THR A 97 -3.34 -18.30 23.88
CA THR A 97 -3.51 -17.73 22.53
C THR A 97 -2.18 -17.43 21.85
N ILE A 98 -1.21 -16.85 22.57
CA ILE A 98 0.09 -16.49 21.99
C ILE A 98 0.91 -17.75 21.63
N LYS A 99 0.95 -18.79 22.50
CA LYS A 99 1.65 -20.07 22.21
C LYS A 99 1.04 -20.77 20.99
N ILE A 100 -0.29 -20.77 20.89
CA ILE A 100 -1.02 -21.46 19.82
C ILE A 100 -0.97 -20.68 18.51
N ALA A 101 -1.04 -19.35 18.55
CA ALA A 101 -0.85 -18.49 17.38
C ALA A 101 0.57 -18.57 16.82
N ASP A 102 1.58 -18.73 17.68
CA ASP A 102 2.98 -18.88 17.26
C ASP A 102 3.20 -20.20 16.51
N VAL A 103 2.71 -21.32 17.04
CA VAL A 103 2.73 -22.61 16.33
C VAL A 103 1.91 -22.56 15.03
N LEU A 104 0.71 -21.98 15.02
CA LEU A 104 -0.06 -21.79 13.78
C LEU A 104 0.65 -20.86 12.77
N CYS A 105 1.49 -19.93 13.22
CA CYS A 105 2.34 -19.12 12.34
C CYS A 105 3.50 -19.95 11.77
N GLN A 106 4.20 -20.74 12.60
CA GLN A 106 5.26 -21.65 12.16
C GLN A 106 4.76 -22.66 11.12
N LEU A 107 3.57 -23.23 11.34
CA LEU A 107 2.94 -24.20 10.44
C LEU A 107 2.56 -23.62 9.05
N LEU A 108 2.64 -22.30 8.82
CA LEU A 108 2.50 -21.71 7.48
C LEU A 108 3.64 -22.11 6.52
N GLN A 109 4.73 -22.70 7.03
CA GLN A 109 5.83 -23.25 6.23
C GLN A 109 5.58 -24.69 5.74
N LEU A 110 4.53 -25.37 6.20
CA LEU A 110 4.21 -26.72 5.74
C LEU A 110 3.86 -26.76 4.24
N ASP A 111 3.98 -27.96 3.67
CA ASP A 111 3.54 -28.28 2.31
C ASP A 111 2.06 -27.92 2.08
N ASP A 112 1.73 -27.58 0.83
CA ASP A 112 0.44 -27.00 0.44
C ASP A 112 -0.79 -27.91 0.74
N GLN A 113 -0.59 -29.20 1.08
CA GLN A 113 -1.66 -30.10 1.52
C GLN A 113 -2.31 -29.67 2.85
N ASP A 114 -1.52 -29.20 3.81
CA ASP A 114 -2.00 -28.83 5.15
C ASP A 114 -2.20 -27.31 5.29
N LEU A 115 -1.53 -26.52 4.45
CA LEU A 115 -1.52 -25.05 4.47
C LEU A 115 -2.93 -24.43 4.53
N VAL A 116 -3.91 -24.93 3.75
CA VAL A 116 -5.30 -24.41 3.75
C VAL A 116 -5.96 -24.57 5.13
N VAL A 117 -5.64 -25.66 5.85
CA VAL A 117 -6.18 -25.93 7.18
C VAL A 117 -5.48 -25.06 8.23
N VAL A 118 -4.16 -24.87 8.12
CA VAL A 118 -3.39 -23.92 8.95
C VAL A 118 -3.93 -22.50 8.80
N GLN A 119 -4.09 -22.03 7.56
CA GLN A 119 -4.64 -20.70 7.26
C GLN A 119 -6.06 -20.53 7.82
N GLY A 120 -6.92 -21.55 7.71
CA GLY A 120 -8.27 -21.52 8.26
C GLY A 120 -8.30 -21.50 9.79
N ALA A 121 -7.42 -22.25 10.45
CA ALA A 121 -7.28 -22.25 11.91
C ALA A 121 -6.74 -20.91 12.43
N LEU A 122 -5.67 -20.40 11.83
CA LEU A 122 -5.07 -19.11 12.15
C LEU A 122 -6.03 -17.95 11.90
N GLN A 123 -6.82 -17.99 10.84
CA GLN A 123 -7.88 -17.00 10.56
C GLN A 123 -9.03 -17.08 11.57
N THR A 124 -9.37 -18.27 12.07
CA THR A 124 -10.35 -18.46 13.15
C THR A 124 -9.84 -17.84 14.45
N LEU A 125 -8.58 -18.11 14.82
CA LEU A 125 -7.96 -17.56 16.02
C LEU A 125 -7.79 -16.03 15.96
N MET A 126 -7.45 -15.50 14.78
CA MET A 126 -7.38 -14.05 14.54
C MET A 126 -8.73 -13.34 14.75
N ILE A 127 -9.86 -14.00 14.48
CA ILE A 127 -11.19 -13.42 14.73
C ILE A 127 -11.56 -13.49 16.22
N GLN A 128 -11.01 -14.46 16.97
CA GLN A 128 -11.22 -14.60 18.42
C GLN A 128 -10.34 -13.64 19.24
N SER A 129 -9.09 -13.46 18.85
CA SER A 129 -8.06 -12.71 19.60
C SER A 129 -7.15 -11.93 18.62
N PRO A 130 -7.67 -10.87 17.97
CA PRO A 130 -6.99 -10.21 16.87
C PRO A 130 -5.68 -9.53 17.26
N ARG A 131 -5.61 -8.93 18.46
CA ARG A 131 -4.42 -8.18 18.90
C ARG A 131 -3.24 -9.12 19.12
N GLU A 132 -3.49 -10.26 19.76
CA GLU A 132 -2.53 -11.29 20.12
C GLU A 132 -1.99 -11.99 18.87
N VAL A 133 -2.87 -12.37 17.94
CA VAL A 133 -2.47 -13.03 16.69
C VAL A 133 -1.71 -12.07 15.77
N LEU A 134 -2.16 -10.82 15.63
CA LEU A 134 -1.41 -9.81 14.86
C LEU A 134 -0.03 -9.53 15.49
N ALA A 135 0.06 -9.46 16.82
CA ALA A 135 1.34 -9.30 17.51
C ALA A 135 2.32 -10.45 17.21
N VAL A 136 1.83 -11.70 17.18
CA VAL A 136 2.63 -12.86 16.77
C VAL A 136 3.04 -12.78 15.31
N LEU A 137 2.09 -12.52 14.39
CA LEU A 137 2.39 -12.41 12.95
C LEU A 137 3.46 -11.36 12.66
N PHE A 138 3.41 -10.20 13.30
CA PHE A 138 4.45 -9.16 13.12
C PHE A 138 5.74 -9.41 13.90
N ARG A 139 5.71 -10.18 15.00
CA ARG A 139 6.91 -10.50 15.80
C ARG A 139 7.71 -11.68 15.23
N GLN A 140 7.04 -12.78 14.94
CA GLN A 140 7.66 -14.04 14.53
C GLN A 140 7.68 -14.18 13.01
N GLY A 141 6.53 -13.91 12.36
CA GLY A 141 6.39 -14.08 10.92
C GLY A 141 7.11 -13.01 10.10
N VAL A 142 6.70 -11.74 10.23
CA VAL A 142 7.22 -10.63 9.40
C VAL A 142 8.66 -10.22 9.77
N LYS A 143 9.08 -10.38 11.04
CA LYS A 143 10.44 -10.03 11.50
C LYS A 143 11.40 -11.23 11.53
N GLY A 144 10.90 -12.46 11.41
CA GLY A 144 11.73 -13.61 11.07
C GLY A 144 12.16 -13.56 9.59
N THR A 145 13.16 -14.36 9.22
CA THR A 145 13.58 -14.53 7.82
C THR A 145 12.67 -15.52 7.09
N ASP A 146 12.56 -16.72 7.65
CA ASP A 146 12.10 -17.91 6.90
C ASP A 146 10.57 -17.97 6.81
N LEU A 147 9.88 -17.30 7.74
CA LEU A 147 8.42 -17.21 7.81
C LEU A 147 7.85 -16.03 7.01
N ARG A 148 8.70 -15.11 6.56
CA ARG A 148 8.29 -13.78 6.13
C ARG A 148 7.42 -13.77 4.89
N GLU A 149 7.77 -14.55 3.87
CA GLU A 149 7.01 -14.64 2.62
C GLU A 149 5.61 -15.23 2.86
N ARG A 150 5.53 -16.41 3.49
CA ARG A 150 4.25 -17.07 3.85
C ARG A 150 3.39 -16.21 4.79
N THR A 151 4.01 -15.43 5.69
CA THR A 151 3.28 -14.50 6.57
C THR A 151 2.74 -13.30 5.81
N LEU A 152 3.52 -12.70 4.90
CA LEU A 152 3.07 -11.57 4.07
C LEU A 152 2.01 -12.00 3.05
N GLU A 153 2.09 -13.24 2.55
CA GLU A 153 1.02 -13.90 1.80
C GLU A 153 -0.27 -13.96 2.64
N PHE A 154 -0.23 -14.61 3.82
CA PHE A 154 -1.37 -14.73 4.74
C PHE A 154 -1.98 -13.37 5.15
N ILE A 155 -1.16 -12.33 5.34
CA ILE A 155 -1.65 -10.97 5.58
C ILE A 155 -2.38 -10.45 4.34
N THR A 156 -1.78 -10.57 3.16
CA THR A 156 -2.36 -10.07 1.89
C THR A 156 -3.69 -10.76 1.53
N THR A 157 -3.82 -12.05 1.85
CA THR A 157 -4.99 -12.90 1.57
C THR A 157 -5.99 -12.90 2.73
N ASN A 158 -5.68 -13.57 3.84
CA ASN A 158 -6.63 -13.95 4.88
C ASN A 158 -6.93 -12.80 5.86
N VAL A 159 -5.91 -12.10 6.35
CA VAL A 159 -6.11 -10.91 7.21
C VAL A 159 -6.93 -9.87 6.47
N MET A 160 -6.56 -9.59 5.22
CA MET A 160 -7.26 -8.58 4.41
C MET A 160 -8.56 -9.07 3.74
N ALA A 161 -8.90 -10.36 3.83
CA ALA A 161 -10.27 -10.87 3.59
C ALA A 161 -11.17 -10.67 4.82
N SER A 162 -10.59 -10.73 6.03
CA SER A 162 -11.28 -10.45 7.30
C SER A 162 -11.32 -8.97 7.69
N ALA A 163 -10.64 -8.09 6.95
CA ALA A 163 -10.48 -6.65 7.25
C ALA A 163 -11.79 -5.92 7.58
N ASP A 164 -12.86 -6.14 6.82
CA ASP A 164 -14.17 -5.48 7.05
C ASP A 164 -14.85 -5.94 8.35
N THR A 165 -14.32 -6.95 9.04
CA THR A 165 -14.73 -7.36 10.40
C THR A 165 -13.71 -6.93 11.44
N LEU A 166 -12.41 -7.17 11.21
CA LEU A 166 -11.32 -6.85 12.14
C LEU A 166 -11.20 -5.33 12.40
N PHE A 167 -11.18 -4.53 11.32
CA PHE A 167 -10.93 -3.09 11.39
C PHE A 167 -12.18 -2.26 11.70
N LYS A 168 -13.30 -2.92 12.05
CA LYS A 168 -14.41 -2.24 12.75
C LYS A 168 -13.98 -1.75 14.13
N ASP A 169 -13.03 -2.44 14.75
CA ASP A 169 -12.31 -1.95 15.92
C ASP A 169 -11.12 -1.09 15.47
N SER A 170 -11.14 0.18 15.86
CA SER A 170 -10.10 1.15 15.50
C SER A 170 -8.79 0.96 16.28
N GLU A 171 -8.80 0.33 17.45
CA GLU A 171 -7.56 -0.01 18.16
C GLU A 171 -6.83 -1.15 17.44
N ILE A 172 -7.57 -2.14 16.94
CA ILE A 172 -7.02 -3.25 16.14
C ILE A 172 -6.48 -2.72 14.79
N GLU A 173 -7.21 -1.84 14.11
CA GLU A 173 -6.72 -1.21 12.88
C GLU A 173 -5.46 -0.34 13.13
N LEU A 174 -5.45 0.46 14.21
CA LEU A 174 -4.29 1.29 14.56
C LEU A 174 -3.05 0.43 14.89
N PHE A 175 -3.21 -0.61 15.72
CA PHE A 175 -2.13 -1.54 16.05
C PHE A 175 -1.59 -2.26 14.81
N PHE A 176 -2.46 -2.69 13.89
CA PHE A 176 -2.07 -3.25 12.60
C PHE A 176 -1.25 -2.26 11.78
N LEU A 177 -1.70 -1.00 11.66
CA LEU A 177 -1.01 0.04 10.90
C LEU A 177 0.35 0.41 11.51
N GLU A 178 0.46 0.45 12.83
CA GLU A 178 1.72 0.67 13.54
C GLU A 178 2.75 -0.44 13.24
N GLU A 179 2.39 -1.72 13.39
CA GLU A 179 3.33 -2.81 13.12
C GLU A 179 3.67 -2.94 11.63
N MET A 180 2.73 -2.62 10.73
CA MET A 180 3.01 -2.46 9.29
C MET A 180 4.07 -1.38 9.05
N GLN A 181 3.92 -0.18 9.63
CA GLN A 181 4.89 0.91 9.48
C GLN A 181 6.26 0.57 10.09
N LYS A 182 6.29 -0.09 11.27
CA LYS A 182 7.54 -0.55 11.91
C LYS A 182 8.26 -1.59 11.04
N ALA A 183 7.53 -2.50 10.40
CA ALA A 183 8.10 -3.50 9.49
C ALA A 183 8.68 -2.87 8.21
N MET A 184 8.06 -1.79 7.68
CA MET A 184 8.54 -1.05 6.51
C MET A 184 9.88 -0.31 6.71
N ALA A 185 10.46 -0.31 7.91
CA ALA A 185 11.82 0.19 8.13
C ALA A 185 12.91 -0.71 7.53
N SER A 186 12.60 -1.99 7.25
CA SER A 186 13.52 -2.96 6.64
C SER A 186 12.76 -3.88 5.69
N VAL A 187 12.58 -3.44 4.45
CA VAL A 187 11.84 -4.15 3.38
C VAL A 187 12.58 -4.09 2.06
N SER A 188 12.38 -5.11 1.23
CA SER A 188 12.75 -5.07 -0.19
C SER A 188 11.81 -4.17 -1.00
N ASN A 189 12.24 -3.83 -2.21
CA ASN A 189 11.42 -3.10 -3.19
C ASN A 189 10.05 -3.77 -3.49
N ALA A 190 9.98 -5.10 -3.49
CA ALA A 190 8.72 -5.82 -3.75
C ALA A 190 7.80 -5.80 -2.53
N GLU A 191 8.36 -5.97 -1.33
CA GLU A 191 7.63 -5.92 -0.07
C GLU A 191 7.04 -4.54 0.18
N LEU A 192 7.80 -3.45 -0.01
CA LEU A 192 7.29 -2.08 0.17
C LEU A 192 6.02 -1.84 -0.66
N GLU A 193 5.96 -2.35 -1.90
CA GLU A 193 4.72 -2.29 -2.68
C GLU A 193 3.58 -3.13 -2.08
N THR A 194 3.86 -4.32 -1.55
CA THR A 194 2.86 -5.18 -0.89
C THR A 194 2.31 -4.52 0.39
N PHE A 195 3.18 -4.02 1.27
CA PHE A 195 2.80 -3.25 2.44
C PHE A 195 1.93 -2.03 2.05
N ALA A 196 2.32 -1.27 1.02
CA ALA A 196 1.53 -0.15 0.52
C ALA A 196 0.15 -0.57 -0.04
N LYS A 197 0.08 -1.66 -0.82
CA LYS A 197 -1.20 -2.23 -1.34
C LYS A 197 -2.14 -2.66 -0.21
N ILE A 198 -1.59 -3.22 0.87
CA ILE A 198 -2.35 -3.58 2.08
C ILE A 198 -2.83 -2.32 2.80
N ILE A 199 -1.96 -1.34 3.04
CA ILE A 199 -2.32 -0.07 3.70
C ILE A 199 -3.42 0.66 2.93
N MET A 200 -3.38 0.70 1.60
CA MET A 200 -4.42 1.32 0.77
C MET A 200 -5.80 0.65 0.87
N ARG A 201 -5.88 -0.58 1.38
CA ARG A 201 -7.16 -1.31 1.62
C ARG A 201 -7.76 -1.02 3.01
N THR A 202 -7.05 -0.38 3.94
CA THR A 202 -7.56 -0.10 5.31
C THR A 202 -8.65 0.97 5.34
N ILE A 203 -9.48 0.96 6.39
CA ILE A 203 -10.53 1.96 6.65
C ILE A 203 -9.88 3.29 7.03
N ALA A 204 -8.82 3.31 7.85
CA ALA A 204 -8.05 4.52 8.17
C ALA A 204 -7.51 5.22 6.91
N TYR A 205 -6.97 4.47 5.94
CA TYR A 205 -6.55 5.03 4.65
C TYR A 205 -7.75 5.54 3.86
N LYS A 206 -8.78 4.70 3.61
CA LYS A 206 -9.97 5.06 2.82
C LYS A 206 -10.67 6.32 3.37
N SER A 207 -10.86 6.39 4.68
CA SER A 207 -11.49 7.53 5.38
C SER A 207 -10.61 8.77 5.51
N GLY A 208 -9.31 8.68 5.26
CA GLY A 208 -8.37 9.81 5.36
C GLY A 208 -7.96 10.16 6.79
N LYS A 209 -8.06 9.20 7.72
CA LYS A 209 -7.59 9.33 9.12
C LYS A 209 -6.12 8.93 9.31
N LEU A 210 -5.55 8.16 8.39
CA LEU A 210 -4.14 7.78 8.42
C LEU A 210 -3.24 8.99 8.14
N ASP A 211 -2.14 9.13 8.88
CA ASP A 211 -1.09 10.09 8.55
C ASP A 211 -0.38 9.69 7.23
N LEU A 212 -0.77 10.37 6.15
CA LEU A 212 -0.18 10.18 4.83
C LEU A 212 1.19 10.88 4.69
N THR A 213 1.54 11.79 5.60
CA THR A 213 2.83 12.50 5.61
C THR A 213 3.92 11.62 6.22
N GLY A 214 3.65 11.00 7.38
CA GLY A 214 4.49 9.96 7.95
C GLY A 214 4.68 8.78 6.98
N LEU A 215 3.62 8.35 6.29
CA LEU A 215 3.71 7.31 5.26
C LEU A 215 4.56 7.74 4.05
N LEU A 216 4.43 8.99 3.59
CA LEU A 216 5.30 9.55 2.54
C LEU A 216 6.78 9.56 2.98
N ASN A 217 7.06 9.93 4.23
CA ASN A 217 8.42 9.93 4.78
C ASN A 217 9.00 8.51 4.88
N ILE A 218 8.19 7.49 5.20
CA ILE A 218 8.63 6.08 5.12
C ILE A 218 9.06 5.71 3.69
N TYR A 219 8.30 6.12 2.67
CA TYR A 219 8.66 5.84 1.26
C TYR A 219 9.95 6.57 0.84
N ILE A 220 10.20 7.79 1.34
CA ILE A 220 11.44 8.53 1.06
C ILE A 220 12.62 7.90 1.78
N ASN A 221 12.47 7.53 3.06
CA ASN A 221 13.51 6.86 3.85
C ASN A 221 13.92 5.51 3.25
N HIS A 222 12.98 4.79 2.61
CA HIS A 222 13.29 3.57 1.86
C HIS A 222 14.28 3.81 0.72
N ILE A 223 14.33 4.99 0.09
CA ILE A 223 15.33 5.27 -0.97
C ILE A 223 16.75 5.06 -0.43
N THR A 224 16.98 5.49 0.81
CA THR A 224 18.28 5.51 1.49
C THR A 224 18.52 4.37 2.48
N SER A 225 17.66 3.33 2.49
CA SER A 225 17.71 2.24 3.48
C SER A 225 19.03 1.43 3.45
N GLU A 226 19.61 1.26 2.26
CA GLU A 226 20.89 0.57 2.03
C GLU A 226 22.07 1.54 1.86
N GLY A 227 21.90 2.83 2.18
CA GLY A 227 22.91 3.88 2.00
C GLY A 227 22.43 5.04 1.10
N PRO A 228 23.28 6.06 0.86
CA PRO A 228 22.90 7.24 0.08
C PRO A 228 22.51 6.89 -1.37
N PHE A 229 21.75 7.79 -2.02
CA PHE A 229 21.36 7.61 -3.41
C PHE A 229 22.59 7.55 -4.33
N ASN A 230 22.67 6.49 -5.14
CA ASN A 230 23.73 6.26 -6.11
C ASN A 230 23.11 6.09 -7.51
N PRO A 231 23.27 7.05 -8.44
CA PRO A 231 22.68 6.95 -9.79
C PRO A 231 23.31 5.85 -10.65
N SER A 232 24.47 5.31 -10.24
CA SER A 232 25.15 4.19 -10.93
C SER A 232 24.71 2.82 -10.42
N ASP A 233 23.97 2.73 -9.31
CA ASP A 233 23.40 1.49 -8.80
C ASP A 233 21.96 1.29 -9.31
N PRO A 234 21.67 0.21 -10.08
CA PRO A 234 20.33 -0.10 -10.54
C PRO A 234 19.30 -0.28 -9.40
N GLU A 235 19.68 -0.81 -8.24
CA GLU A 235 18.74 -1.01 -7.12
C GLU A 235 18.46 0.29 -6.37
N SER A 236 19.46 1.15 -6.12
CA SER A 236 19.25 2.52 -5.59
C SER A 236 18.31 3.33 -6.49
N VAL A 237 18.50 3.31 -7.81
CA VAL A 237 17.57 3.96 -8.74
C VAL A 237 16.19 3.30 -8.73
N LYS A 238 16.10 1.97 -8.59
CA LYS A 238 14.83 1.25 -8.46
C LYS A 238 14.10 1.61 -7.15
N ARG A 239 14.79 1.82 -6.03
CA ARG A 239 14.21 2.33 -4.77
C ARG A 239 13.55 3.70 -4.97
N VAL A 240 14.22 4.63 -5.67
CA VAL A 240 13.63 5.94 -6.08
C VAL A 240 12.33 5.75 -6.87
N LEU A 241 12.34 4.86 -7.88
CA LEU A 241 11.20 4.66 -8.76
C LEU A 241 10.01 3.99 -8.06
N VAL A 242 10.26 3.06 -7.14
CA VAL A 242 9.21 2.45 -6.30
C VAL A 242 8.64 3.48 -5.33
N ALA A 243 9.50 4.20 -4.60
CA ALA A 243 9.07 5.24 -3.66
C ALA A 243 8.17 6.29 -4.34
N GLY A 244 8.62 6.89 -5.45
CA GLY A 244 7.85 7.89 -6.17
C GLY A 244 6.52 7.37 -6.74
N LYS A 245 6.49 6.12 -7.23
CA LYS A 245 5.27 5.43 -7.67
C LYS A 245 4.26 5.28 -6.52
N LEU A 246 4.72 4.94 -5.32
CA LEU A 246 3.87 4.77 -4.14
C LEU A 246 3.42 6.11 -3.54
N SER A 247 4.24 7.18 -3.66
CA SER A 247 3.87 8.53 -3.23
C SER A 247 2.77 9.17 -4.06
N GLY A 248 2.68 8.91 -5.36
CA GLY A 248 1.72 9.54 -6.28
C GLY A 248 0.24 9.51 -5.81
N PRO A 249 -0.29 8.36 -5.35
CA PRO A 249 -1.62 8.28 -4.72
C PRO A 249 -1.80 9.09 -3.43
N LEU A 250 -0.73 9.32 -2.65
CA LEU A 250 -0.78 10.09 -1.42
C LEU A 250 -0.84 11.59 -1.71
N LEU A 251 0.01 12.09 -2.62
CA LEU A 251 0.12 13.52 -2.95
C LEU A 251 -1.21 14.10 -3.46
N LYS A 252 -1.98 13.30 -4.21
CA LYS A 252 -3.35 13.63 -4.67
C LYS A 252 -4.38 13.88 -3.56
N ARG A 253 -4.00 13.67 -2.29
CA ARG A 253 -4.85 13.88 -1.10
C ARG A 253 -4.40 15.09 -0.28
N THR A 254 -3.91 16.13 -0.96
CA THR A 254 -3.61 17.47 -0.42
C THR A 254 -2.54 17.53 0.67
N ILE A 255 -1.66 16.54 0.76
CA ILE A 255 -0.45 16.62 1.62
C ILE A 255 0.66 17.46 0.97
N SER A 256 1.60 17.94 1.79
CA SER A 256 2.79 18.63 1.27
C SER A 256 3.71 17.64 0.50
N PRO A 257 4.10 17.95 -0.74
CA PRO A 257 5.11 17.21 -1.48
C PRO A 257 6.54 17.64 -1.13
N GLU A 258 6.72 18.63 -0.26
CA GLU A 258 8.02 19.21 0.13
C GLU A 258 9.09 18.15 0.47
N PRO A 259 8.84 17.10 1.28
CA PRO A 259 9.86 16.09 1.57
C PRO A 259 10.38 15.32 0.34
N ILE A 260 9.52 15.04 -0.66
CA ILE A 260 9.96 14.37 -1.90
C ILE A 260 10.56 15.35 -2.90
N LEU A 261 10.10 16.61 -2.94
CA LEU A 261 10.68 17.65 -3.78
C LEU A 261 12.11 18.00 -3.33
N ASP A 262 12.32 18.18 -2.02
CA ASP A 262 13.63 18.52 -1.45
C ASP A 262 14.63 17.38 -1.61
N PHE A 263 14.19 16.12 -1.43
CA PHE A 263 15.03 14.95 -1.70
C PHE A 263 15.48 14.91 -3.17
N PHE A 264 14.55 15.12 -4.11
CA PHE A 264 14.87 15.12 -5.54
C PHE A 264 15.77 16.29 -5.93
N ALA A 265 15.48 17.49 -5.44
CA ALA A 265 16.26 18.71 -5.68
C ALA A 265 17.70 18.59 -5.15
N SER A 266 17.88 17.93 -4.00
CA SER A 266 19.20 17.81 -3.35
C SER A 266 20.03 16.62 -3.86
N ASN A 267 19.40 15.50 -4.25
CA ASN A 267 20.11 14.23 -4.51
C ASN A 267 20.02 13.73 -5.95
N ILE A 268 18.93 14.00 -6.68
CA ILE A 268 18.62 13.35 -7.97
C ILE A 268 18.77 14.30 -9.16
N LEU A 269 18.21 15.51 -9.05
CA LEU A 269 18.19 16.51 -10.12
C LEU A 269 19.50 17.30 -10.34
N PRO A 270 20.44 17.43 -9.37
CA PRO A 270 21.74 18.08 -9.64
C PRO A 270 22.50 17.38 -10.78
N PRO A 271 23.24 18.10 -11.64
CA PRO A 271 23.92 17.52 -12.80
C PRO A 271 24.88 16.37 -12.46
N THR A 272 25.50 16.40 -11.28
CA THR A 272 26.37 15.35 -10.72
C THR A 272 25.67 14.01 -10.53
N SER A 273 24.35 14.01 -10.32
CA SER A 273 23.53 12.81 -10.17
C SER A 273 22.74 12.52 -11.43
N PHE A 274 22.06 13.55 -11.96
CA PHE A 274 21.12 13.41 -13.07
C PHE A 274 21.80 12.90 -14.35
N ASN A 275 23.03 13.32 -14.63
CA ASN A 275 23.70 12.93 -15.88
C ASN A 275 24.14 11.47 -15.95
N HIS A 276 24.30 10.80 -14.81
CA HIS A 276 24.61 9.37 -14.73
C HIS A 276 23.39 8.47 -15.01
N LEU A 277 22.18 9.03 -14.97
CA LEU A 277 20.95 8.30 -15.26
C LEU A 277 20.74 8.10 -16.79
N THR A 278 20.29 6.91 -17.18
CA THR A 278 19.84 6.65 -18.56
C THR A 278 18.63 7.51 -18.94
N ASP A 279 18.41 7.76 -20.24
CA ASP A 279 17.25 8.53 -20.73
C ASP A 279 15.89 8.05 -20.19
N LYS A 280 15.75 6.74 -19.97
CA LYS A 280 14.55 6.13 -19.39
C LYS A 280 14.40 6.46 -17.90
N GLN A 281 15.49 6.38 -17.12
CA GLN A 281 15.52 6.76 -15.71
C GLN A 281 15.29 8.27 -15.55
N LYS A 282 15.99 9.12 -16.33
CA LYS A 282 15.78 10.58 -16.41
C LYS A 282 14.30 10.91 -16.63
N THR A 283 13.67 10.28 -17.62
CA THR A 283 12.23 10.46 -17.89
C THR A 283 11.36 10.07 -16.68
N SER A 284 11.63 8.93 -16.04
CA SER A 284 10.83 8.47 -14.90
C SER A 284 10.99 9.34 -13.64
N VAL A 285 12.20 9.81 -13.32
CA VAL A 285 12.39 10.70 -12.15
C VAL A 285 11.79 12.09 -12.40
N LEU A 286 11.88 12.62 -13.63
CA LEU A 286 11.21 13.87 -14.01
C LEU A 286 9.68 13.76 -13.93
N ARG A 287 9.09 12.59 -14.25
CA ARG A 287 7.64 12.35 -14.07
C ARG A 287 7.25 12.38 -12.60
N ILE A 288 7.99 11.71 -11.72
CA ILE A 288 7.72 11.71 -10.27
C ILE A 288 7.77 13.15 -9.72
N TYR A 289 8.79 13.92 -10.10
CA TYR A 289 8.95 15.31 -9.67
C TYR A 289 7.84 16.23 -10.23
N ALA A 290 7.50 16.10 -11.51
CA ALA A 290 6.41 16.83 -12.13
C ALA A 290 5.06 16.47 -11.49
N ASP A 291 4.75 15.17 -11.32
CA ASP A 291 3.51 14.74 -10.66
C ASP A 291 3.45 15.21 -9.19
N ALA A 292 4.58 15.34 -8.49
CA ALA A 292 4.61 15.91 -7.14
C ALA A 292 4.28 17.42 -7.11
N LEU A 293 4.83 18.20 -8.05
CA LEU A 293 4.49 19.63 -8.22
C LEU A 293 3.04 19.86 -8.69
N ILE A 294 2.51 18.93 -9.51
CA ILE A 294 1.18 19.04 -10.14
C ILE A 294 0.05 18.61 -9.19
N ASN A 295 0.25 17.52 -8.43
CA ASN A 295 -0.82 16.90 -7.64
C ASN A 295 -0.78 17.27 -6.15
N GLY A 296 0.37 17.68 -5.62
CA GLY A 296 0.53 18.10 -4.21
C GLY A 296 0.28 19.59 -3.99
N ILE A 297 0.55 20.07 -2.77
CA ILE A 297 0.53 21.49 -2.42
C ILE A 297 1.92 21.93 -1.91
N PRO A 298 2.90 22.23 -2.80
CA PRO A 298 4.19 22.77 -2.41
C PRO A 298 4.09 24.16 -1.74
N PRO A 299 5.02 24.52 -0.83
CA PRO A 299 5.21 25.89 -0.38
C PRO A 299 5.91 26.76 -1.45
N ALA A 300 5.87 28.08 -1.27
CA ALA A 300 6.47 29.05 -2.20
C ALA A 300 7.99 28.83 -2.42
N SER A 301 8.72 28.46 -1.37
CA SER A 301 10.15 28.10 -1.43
C SER A 301 10.43 26.95 -2.41
N ALA A 302 9.60 25.91 -2.38
CA ALA A 302 9.75 24.73 -3.24
C ALA A 302 9.44 25.05 -4.71
N TYR A 303 8.47 25.93 -4.99
CA TYR A 303 8.22 26.41 -6.35
C TYR A 303 9.41 27.18 -6.92
N LYS A 304 10.08 28.02 -6.12
CA LYS A 304 11.28 28.75 -6.56
C LYS A 304 12.43 27.84 -6.93
N LEU A 305 12.78 26.93 -6.00
CA LEU A 305 13.85 25.95 -6.21
C LEU A 305 13.56 25.06 -7.43
N ALA A 306 12.30 24.61 -7.59
CA ALA A 306 11.87 23.89 -8.78
C ALA A 306 12.01 24.73 -10.06
N GLY A 307 11.61 25.99 -10.04
CA GLY A 307 11.71 26.90 -11.18
C GLY A 307 13.14 27.09 -11.67
N GLU A 308 14.09 27.31 -10.76
CA GLU A 308 15.51 27.47 -11.06
C GLU A 308 16.11 26.15 -11.60
N LEU A 309 15.87 25.01 -10.94
CA LEU A 309 16.38 23.70 -11.34
C LEU A 309 15.82 23.21 -12.68
N LEU A 310 14.50 23.26 -12.86
CA LEU A 310 13.84 22.80 -14.09
C LEU A 310 14.20 23.67 -15.30
N THR A 311 14.43 24.97 -15.10
CA THR A 311 14.90 25.89 -16.14
C THR A 311 16.29 25.50 -16.62
N ASN A 312 17.23 25.26 -15.70
CA ASN A 312 18.59 24.85 -16.05
C ASN A 312 18.60 23.48 -16.77
N LEU A 313 17.84 22.49 -16.28
CA LEU A 313 17.72 21.19 -16.95
C LEU A 313 17.12 21.30 -18.36
N LEU A 314 16.16 22.21 -18.60
CA LEU A 314 15.60 22.43 -19.94
C LEU A 314 16.62 23.13 -20.87
N VAL A 315 17.40 24.05 -20.33
CA VAL A 315 18.49 24.78 -21.00
C VAL A 315 19.63 23.85 -21.44
N ASP A 316 19.93 22.80 -20.66
CA ASP A 316 20.92 21.76 -20.98
C ASP A 316 20.41 20.73 -22.01
N ILE A 317 19.11 20.38 -21.96
CA ILE A 317 18.51 19.35 -22.84
C ILE A 317 18.08 19.91 -24.20
N VAL A 318 17.82 21.22 -24.32
CA VAL A 318 17.32 21.86 -25.54
C VAL A 318 18.33 22.88 -26.05
N PRO A 319 18.88 22.70 -27.28
CA PRO A 319 19.78 23.66 -27.88
C PRO A 319 19.04 24.95 -28.28
N VAL A 320 19.80 26.03 -28.48
CA VAL A 320 19.26 27.33 -28.90
C VAL A 320 18.64 27.23 -30.30
N GLU A 321 19.34 26.57 -31.23
CA GLU A 321 18.88 26.28 -32.59
C GLU A 321 18.84 24.74 -32.78
N GLN A 322 17.91 24.23 -33.59
CA GLN A 322 17.82 22.79 -33.85
C GLN A 322 18.49 22.42 -35.18
N ASP A 323 19.71 21.90 -35.10
CA ASP A 323 20.29 21.10 -36.17
C ASP A 323 19.69 19.69 -36.20
N ASN A 324 19.65 19.10 -37.41
CA ASN A 324 19.23 17.70 -37.62
C ASN A 324 20.15 16.65 -36.94
N THR A 325 21.20 17.09 -36.25
CA THR A 325 22.17 16.25 -35.53
C THR A 325 21.77 15.96 -34.08
N VAL A 326 20.90 16.77 -33.46
CA VAL A 326 20.58 16.67 -32.02
C VAL A 326 19.20 16.01 -31.79
N SER A 327 19.22 14.79 -31.26
CA SER A 327 18.01 14.02 -30.93
C SER A 327 17.35 14.51 -29.63
N LEU A 328 16.33 15.37 -29.77
CA LEU A 328 15.58 15.94 -28.65
C LEU A 328 14.79 14.88 -27.85
N LYS A 329 14.89 14.94 -26.52
CA LYS A 329 14.28 13.97 -25.61
C LYS A 329 12.86 14.38 -25.20
N PHE A 330 11.92 14.41 -26.15
CA PHE A 330 10.56 14.92 -25.93
C PHE A 330 9.83 14.40 -24.67
N PRO A 331 9.95 13.13 -24.23
CA PRO A 331 9.35 12.69 -22.98
C PRO A 331 9.90 13.38 -21.72
N GLN A 332 11.18 13.79 -21.74
CA GLN A 332 11.80 14.58 -20.67
C GLN A 332 11.35 16.05 -20.77
N ILE A 333 11.32 16.59 -21.99
CA ILE A 333 10.88 17.96 -22.29
C ILE A 333 9.40 18.17 -21.90
N GLU A 334 8.52 17.19 -22.11
CA GLU A 334 7.12 17.26 -21.65
C GLU A 334 7.03 17.38 -20.12
N CYS A 335 7.85 16.64 -19.38
CA CYS A 335 7.89 16.71 -17.92
C CYS A 335 8.38 18.08 -17.45
N LEU A 336 9.49 18.57 -18.01
CA LEU A 336 10.08 19.87 -17.68
C LEU A 336 9.13 21.02 -18.02
N THR A 337 8.59 21.07 -19.24
CA THR A 337 7.66 22.14 -19.66
C THR A 337 6.35 22.11 -18.87
N SER A 338 5.78 20.93 -18.61
CA SER A 338 4.58 20.82 -17.76
C SER A 338 4.88 21.33 -16.34
N ALA A 339 5.94 20.85 -15.69
CA ALA A 339 6.30 21.27 -14.34
C ALA A 339 6.58 22.77 -14.25
N LEU A 340 7.35 23.33 -15.20
CA LEU A 340 7.59 24.77 -15.32
C LEU A 340 6.29 25.57 -15.51
N TYR A 341 5.29 25.03 -16.23
CA TYR A 341 4.00 25.72 -16.38
C TYR A 341 3.27 25.83 -15.05
N PHE A 342 3.21 24.75 -14.27
CA PHE A 342 2.59 24.79 -12.94
C PHE A 342 3.35 25.70 -11.97
N VAL A 343 4.69 25.66 -11.94
CA VAL A 343 5.53 26.63 -11.20
C VAL A 343 5.18 28.07 -11.62
N ALA A 344 5.12 28.35 -12.92
CA ALA A 344 4.85 29.68 -13.45
C ALA A 344 3.44 30.21 -13.16
N THR A 345 2.47 29.35 -12.80
CA THR A 345 1.16 29.80 -12.28
C THR A 345 1.21 30.31 -10.82
N LYS A 346 2.33 30.07 -10.11
CA LYS A 346 2.52 30.39 -8.69
C LYS A 346 3.61 31.44 -8.48
N GLU A 347 4.68 31.37 -9.28
CA GLU A 347 5.82 32.26 -9.23
C GLU A 347 6.19 32.70 -10.64
N HIS A 348 6.02 33.99 -10.93
CA HIS A 348 6.00 34.47 -12.31
C HIS A 348 7.38 34.90 -12.85
N ASP A 349 8.43 34.89 -12.05
CA ASP A 349 9.73 35.50 -12.37
C ASP A 349 10.78 34.50 -12.90
N SER A 350 10.63 33.21 -12.61
CA SER A 350 11.59 32.15 -12.98
C SER A 350 11.73 31.90 -14.49
N LEU A 351 10.78 32.39 -15.31
CA LEU A 351 10.74 32.16 -16.76
C LEU A 351 11.39 33.26 -17.62
N ASP A 352 11.64 34.45 -17.09
CA ASP A 352 11.93 35.64 -17.92
C ASP A 352 13.44 35.77 -18.25
N ARG A 353 14.04 34.65 -18.67
CA ARG A 353 15.43 34.54 -19.17
C ARG A 353 15.44 34.53 -20.70
N GLU A 354 16.28 35.38 -21.31
CA GLU A 354 16.44 35.43 -22.76
C GLU A 354 16.90 34.09 -23.37
N ASP A 355 17.84 33.41 -22.70
CA ASP A 355 18.37 32.13 -23.16
C ASP A 355 17.31 31.01 -23.11
N LEU A 356 16.41 31.03 -22.13
CA LEU A 356 15.26 30.12 -22.03
C LEU A 356 14.21 30.42 -23.12
N ILE A 357 13.93 31.71 -23.39
CA ILE A 357 13.00 32.14 -24.45
C ILE A 357 13.47 31.64 -25.83
N ALA A 358 14.78 31.56 -26.07
CA ALA A 358 15.30 30.97 -27.30
C ALA A 358 14.95 29.47 -27.44
N ARG A 359 15.11 28.67 -26.37
CA ARG A 359 14.68 27.25 -26.36
C ARG A 359 13.18 27.12 -26.58
N PHE A 360 12.37 28.02 -26.02
CA PHE A 360 10.93 28.05 -26.27
C PHE A 360 10.59 28.31 -27.75
N ARG A 361 11.28 29.24 -28.44
CA ARG A 361 11.09 29.43 -29.90
C ARG A 361 11.37 28.15 -30.67
N THR A 362 12.46 27.46 -30.34
CA THR A 362 12.82 26.16 -30.96
C THR A 362 11.75 25.11 -30.68
N LEU A 363 11.39 24.84 -29.42
CA LEU A 363 10.33 23.87 -29.08
C LEU A 363 8.97 24.18 -29.73
N TYR A 364 8.64 25.46 -29.92
CA TYR A 364 7.41 25.88 -30.60
C TYR A 364 7.40 25.42 -32.06
N MET A 365 8.47 25.72 -32.82
CA MET A 365 8.62 25.32 -34.22
C MET A 365 8.62 23.80 -34.39
N VAL A 366 9.41 23.09 -33.58
CA VAL A 366 9.50 21.61 -33.68
C VAL A 366 8.16 20.95 -33.36
N SER A 367 7.52 21.33 -32.25
CA SER A 367 6.23 20.76 -31.87
C SER A 367 5.11 21.10 -32.86
N GLN A 368 5.13 22.27 -33.49
CA GLN A 368 4.18 22.63 -34.55
C GLN A 368 4.33 21.74 -35.79
N ASN A 369 5.56 21.54 -36.25
CA ASN A 369 5.87 20.72 -37.42
C ASN A 369 5.49 19.25 -37.19
N GLU A 370 5.96 18.67 -36.09
CA GLU A 370 5.68 17.27 -35.70
C GLU A 370 4.18 17.02 -35.53
N LEU A 371 3.44 17.94 -34.90
CA LEU A 371 1.98 17.81 -34.74
C LEU A 371 1.23 17.78 -36.08
N SER A 372 1.77 18.39 -37.14
CA SER A 372 1.13 18.37 -38.46
C SER A 372 1.25 16.98 -39.10
N VAL A 373 2.47 16.43 -39.11
CA VAL A 373 2.80 15.09 -39.62
C VAL A 373 2.07 14.01 -38.84
N LEU A 374 2.20 14.00 -37.51
CA LEU A 374 1.63 12.94 -36.66
C LEU A 374 0.09 12.88 -36.74
N ARG A 375 -0.58 14.04 -36.88
CA ARG A 375 -2.04 14.08 -37.08
C ARG A 375 -2.44 13.50 -38.44
N GLN A 376 -1.67 13.75 -39.49
CA GLN A 376 -1.88 13.12 -40.80
C GLN A 376 -1.66 11.59 -40.73
N SER A 377 -0.60 11.14 -40.06
CA SER A 377 -0.36 9.72 -39.79
C SER A 377 -1.51 9.07 -39.02
N LEU A 378 -2.08 9.75 -38.00
CA LEU A 378 -3.19 9.22 -37.21
C LEU A 378 -4.47 9.04 -38.03
N LEU A 379 -4.74 9.95 -38.98
CA LEU A 379 -5.86 9.80 -39.91
C LEU A 379 -5.65 8.63 -40.88
N ALA A 380 -4.42 8.47 -41.39
CA ALA A 380 -4.06 7.34 -42.26
C ALA A 380 -4.10 5.99 -41.55
N GLU A 381 -3.77 5.93 -40.25
CA GLU A 381 -3.83 4.71 -39.43
C GLU A 381 -5.27 4.38 -39.00
N LYS A 382 -6.07 5.39 -38.64
CA LYS A 382 -7.52 5.20 -38.37
C LYS A 382 -8.36 4.81 -39.58
N ALA A 383 -7.84 4.99 -40.80
CA ALA A 383 -8.50 4.55 -42.03
C ALA A 383 -8.25 3.06 -42.37
N LYS A 384 -7.43 2.35 -41.58
CA LYS A 384 -7.07 0.94 -41.77
C LYS A 384 -7.84 0.03 -40.79
N LYS A 385 -7.57 -1.28 -40.87
CA LYS A 385 -8.28 -2.34 -40.15
C LYS A 385 -8.05 -2.27 -38.61
N PRO A 386 -8.99 -2.83 -37.80
CA PRO A 386 -8.96 -2.73 -36.33
C PRO A 386 -7.72 -3.32 -35.64
N GLU A 387 -6.94 -4.16 -36.31
CA GLU A 387 -5.65 -4.72 -35.84
C GLU A 387 -4.64 -3.64 -35.40
N GLN A 388 -4.84 -2.37 -35.81
CA GLN A 388 -3.94 -1.26 -35.52
C GLN A 388 -4.24 -0.48 -34.22
N GLU A 389 -5.17 -0.92 -33.37
CA GLU A 389 -5.56 -0.21 -32.14
C GLU A 389 -4.34 0.20 -31.28
N ALA A 390 -3.37 -0.70 -31.10
CA ALA A 390 -2.15 -0.43 -30.33
C ALA A 390 -1.29 0.69 -30.95
N VAL A 391 -1.20 0.74 -32.28
CA VAL A 391 -0.47 1.79 -33.02
C VAL A 391 -1.20 3.13 -32.89
N ILE A 392 -2.52 3.13 -33.10
CA ILE A 392 -3.39 4.30 -32.95
C ILE A 392 -3.31 4.87 -31.53
N LYS A 393 -3.27 4.00 -30.50
CA LYS A 393 -3.13 4.38 -29.08
C LYS A 393 -1.77 5.00 -28.76
N ASN A 394 -0.69 4.40 -29.26
CA ASN A 394 0.67 4.94 -29.10
C ASN A 394 0.84 6.28 -29.83
N LEU A 395 0.36 6.38 -31.07
CA LEU A 395 0.42 7.61 -31.85
C LEU A 395 -0.44 8.73 -31.24
N SER A 396 -1.61 8.39 -30.69
CA SER A 396 -2.44 9.35 -29.94
C SER A 396 -1.75 9.88 -28.69
N ARG A 397 -1.02 9.03 -27.95
CA ARG A 397 -0.17 9.44 -26.83
C ARG A 397 0.97 10.37 -27.29
N THR A 398 1.64 10.05 -28.38
CA THR A 398 2.71 10.88 -28.95
C THR A 398 2.18 12.26 -29.37
N ILE A 399 1.00 12.32 -29.99
CA ILE A 399 0.32 13.58 -30.32
C ILE A 399 -0.03 14.37 -29.05
N GLN A 400 -0.50 13.71 -27.98
CA GLN A 400 -0.77 14.38 -26.70
C GLN A 400 0.52 15.00 -26.11
N MET A 401 1.64 14.28 -26.11
CA MET A 401 2.94 14.77 -25.65
C MET A 401 3.36 16.06 -26.39
N TYR A 402 3.38 16.03 -27.72
CA TYR A 402 3.71 17.23 -28.50
C TYR A 402 2.67 18.35 -28.35
N SER A 403 1.38 18.02 -28.17
CA SER A 403 0.31 19.01 -27.98
C SER A 403 0.40 19.70 -26.61
N ASN A 404 0.83 18.98 -25.57
CA ASN A 404 1.14 19.56 -24.26
C ASN A 404 2.32 20.54 -24.37
N ILE A 405 3.45 20.08 -24.94
CA ILE A 405 4.66 20.92 -25.17
C ILE A 405 4.30 22.18 -25.97
N HIS A 406 3.64 22.03 -27.13
CA HIS A 406 3.25 23.15 -27.97
C HIS A 406 2.35 24.15 -27.23
N SER A 407 1.39 23.67 -26.44
CA SER A 407 0.44 24.53 -25.72
C SER A 407 1.11 25.33 -24.60
N VAL A 408 1.99 24.69 -23.81
CA VAL A 408 2.77 25.37 -22.78
C VAL A 408 3.71 26.42 -23.39
N VAL A 409 4.49 26.01 -24.39
CA VAL A 409 5.53 26.85 -24.98
C VAL A 409 4.91 28.05 -25.70
N LYS A 410 3.78 27.86 -26.41
CA LYS A 410 2.98 28.94 -27.01
C LYS A 410 2.44 29.93 -25.96
N GLU A 411 2.18 29.47 -24.74
CA GLU A 411 1.74 30.32 -23.64
C GLU A 411 2.90 31.14 -23.07
N PHE A 412 4.07 30.51 -22.87
CA PHE A 412 5.29 31.17 -22.38
C PHE A 412 5.85 32.23 -23.33
N MET A 413 5.71 32.02 -24.65
CA MET A 413 6.10 32.98 -25.68
C MET A 413 5.26 34.26 -25.69
N LYS A 414 4.15 34.33 -24.93
CA LYS A 414 3.39 35.58 -24.74
C LYS A 414 4.10 36.51 -23.76
N PRO A 415 3.94 37.84 -23.91
CA PRO A 415 4.26 38.81 -22.87
C PRO A 415 3.65 38.41 -21.52
N LYS A 416 4.39 38.62 -20.42
CA LYS A 416 4.03 38.19 -19.06
C LYS A 416 2.58 38.52 -18.66
N HIS A 417 2.11 39.72 -19.01
CA HIS A 417 0.75 40.21 -18.72
C HIS A 417 -0.38 39.60 -19.58
N LEU A 418 -0.04 38.76 -20.58
CA LEU A 418 -0.97 38.03 -21.45
C LEU A 418 -0.91 36.50 -21.23
N ARG A 419 -0.08 36.02 -20.30
CA ARG A 419 0.03 34.59 -19.96
C ARG A 419 -1.22 34.14 -19.18
N SER A 420 -1.86 33.09 -19.66
CA SER A 420 -3.07 32.48 -19.10
C SER A 420 -2.72 31.34 -18.17
N THR A 421 -3.30 31.34 -16.97
CA THR A 421 -3.23 30.21 -16.02
C THR A 421 -4.21 29.06 -16.35
N LYS A 422 -4.89 29.12 -17.51
CA LYS A 422 -5.97 28.19 -17.89
C LYS A 422 -5.60 27.17 -18.99
N VAL A 423 -4.31 26.94 -19.27
CA VAL A 423 -3.90 25.85 -20.15
C VAL A 423 -4.22 24.51 -19.46
N VAL A 424 -5.14 23.74 -20.05
CA VAL A 424 -5.50 22.40 -19.57
C VAL A 424 -4.47 21.40 -20.10
N LEU A 425 -3.69 20.81 -19.19
CA LEU A 425 -2.67 19.82 -19.53
C LEU A 425 -3.13 18.42 -19.13
N HIS A 426 -2.96 17.47 -20.04
CA HIS A 426 -3.19 16.04 -19.80
C HIS A 426 -1.88 15.29 -20.10
N PRO A 427 -0.97 15.15 -19.11
CA PRO A 427 0.38 14.63 -19.34
C PRO A 427 0.35 13.22 -19.96
N SER A 428 1.15 13.00 -21.00
CA SER A 428 1.05 11.80 -21.87
C SER A 428 1.29 10.47 -21.15
N TRP A 429 1.94 10.50 -19.99
CA TRP A 429 2.19 9.34 -19.14
C TRP A 429 0.97 8.89 -18.31
N ASN A 430 -0.01 9.77 -18.10
CA ASN A 430 -1.28 9.39 -17.49
C ASN A 430 -2.15 8.58 -18.48
N PRO A 431 -3.19 7.87 -17.99
CA PRO A 431 -4.23 7.35 -18.85
C PRO A 431 -4.87 8.48 -19.67
N LEU A 432 -5.08 8.25 -20.97
CA LEU A 432 -5.94 9.14 -21.76
C LEU A 432 -7.35 9.10 -21.16
N PRO A 433 -8.06 10.24 -21.06
CA PRO A 433 -9.46 10.23 -20.67
C PRO A 433 -10.26 9.28 -21.58
N GLU A 434 -11.07 8.40 -20.99
CA GLU A 434 -12.00 7.60 -21.78
C GLU A 434 -12.96 8.53 -22.53
N PRO A 435 -13.27 8.27 -23.81
CA PRO A 435 -14.30 9.04 -24.50
C PRO A 435 -15.62 8.82 -23.76
N VAL A 436 -16.15 9.90 -23.17
CA VAL A 436 -17.41 9.86 -22.42
C VAL A 436 -18.47 9.20 -23.29
N LYS A 437 -18.93 8.01 -22.87
CA LYS A 437 -20.05 7.33 -23.52
C LYS A 437 -21.23 8.27 -23.43
N ALA A 438 -21.67 8.82 -24.56
CA ALA A 438 -22.83 9.70 -24.60
C ALA A 438 -24.01 8.95 -23.99
N GLU A 439 -24.57 9.47 -22.91
CA GLU A 439 -25.73 8.87 -22.26
C GLU A 439 -26.91 8.95 -23.23
N SER A 440 -27.32 7.80 -23.75
CA SER A 440 -28.54 7.68 -24.56
C SER A 440 -29.71 8.25 -23.77
N PRO A 441 -30.52 9.17 -24.32
CA PRO A 441 -31.61 9.79 -23.58
C PRO A 441 -32.53 8.74 -22.97
N ALA A 442 -32.69 8.79 -21.64
CA ALA A 442 -33.51 7.83 -20.92
C ALA A 442 -34.95 7.84 -21.44
N GLN A 443 -35.52 6.65 -21.67
CA GLN A 443 -36.89 6.51 -22.14
C GLN A 443 -37.85 7.03 -21.05
N ALA A 444 -38.53 8.14 -21.34
CA ALA A 444 -39.52 8.70 -20.43
C ALA A 444 -40.76 7.79 -20.36
N SER A 445 -40.97 7.16 -19.21
CA SER A 445 -42.11 6.27 -18.96
C SER A 445 -43.45 7.00 -19.12
N THR A 446 -44.35 6.43 -19.93
CA THR A 446 -45.68 6.97 -20.17
C THR A 446 -46.56 6.89 -18.93
N VAL A 447 -47.12 8.02 -18.49
CA VAL A 447 -48.30 8.08 -17.61
C VAL A 447 -49.40 8.84 -18.36
N THR A 448 -50.60 8.26 -18.41
CA THR A 448 -51.72 8.74 -19.23
C THR A 448 -52.53 9.86 -18.59
N SER A 449 -52.83 10.90 -19.36
CA SER A 449 -53.95 11.83 -19.12
C SER A 449 -54.68 12.14 -20.43
N LYS A 450 -56.01 12.27 -20.41
CA LYS A 450 -56.85 12.53 -21.59
C LYS A 450 -57.25 14.02 -21.70
N GLY A 451 -57.33 14.53 -22.94
CA GLY A 451 -57.85 15.87 -23.31
C GLY A 451 -57.08 16.42 -24.52
N ILE A 452 -57.63 16.68 -25.72
CA ILE A 452 -58.74 17.59 -26.08
C ILE A 452 -58.30 19.05 -25.79
N THR A 453 -58.00 19.94 -26.75
CA THR A 453 -58.30 19.97 -28.22
C THR A 453 -57.32 20.84 -29.04
N ALA A 454 -57.43 20.75 -30.38
CA ALA A 454 -57.17 21.79 -31.40
C ALA A 454 -55.72 22.25 -31.75
N SER A 455 -55.34 21.96 -33.00
CA SER A 455 -54.48 22.80 -33.90
C SER A 455 -55.40 23.63 -34.83
N PRO A 456 -54.97 24.42 -35.86
CA PRO A 456 -53.64 24.73 -36.43
C PRO A 456 -53.34 26.27 -36.41
N SER A 457 -52.40 26.94 -37.09
CA SER A 457 -51.58 26.75 -38.31
C SER A 457 -50.22 27.50 -38.14
N LYS A 458 -49.05 27.14 -38.70
CA LYS A 458 -48.61 26.85 -40.09
C LYS A 458 -48.39 28.11 -40.96
N ALA A 459 -47.15 28.26 -41.46
CA ALA A 459 -46.61 29.28 -42.40
C ALA A 459 -46.52 30.75 -41.89
N GLY A 460 -45.53 31.56 -42.32
CA GLY A 460 -44.34 31.18 -43.09
C GLY A 460 -43.38 32.33 -43.49
N ALA A 461 -42.12 31.96 -43.67
CA ALA A 461 -41.16 32.43 -44.70
C ALA A 461 -40.64 33.90 -44.76
N THR A 462 -39.30 33.97 -44.88
CA THR A 462 -38.49 34.85 -45.76
C THR A 462 -38.37 36.37 -45.53
N SER A 463 -37.28 36.72 -44.83
CA SER A 463 -36.04 37.31 -45.45
C SER A 463 -35.79 38.83 -45.45
N LYS A 464 -34.48 39.15 -45.37
CA LYS A 464 -33.80 40.41 -45.78
C LYS A 464 -34.14 41.69 -44.98
N SER A 465 -33.27 42.71 -44.90
CA SER A 465 -31.79 42.77 -44.95
C SER A 465 -31.31 44.19 -44.59
N ALA A 466 -30.04 44.31 -44.16
CA ALA A 466 -29.25 45.55 -44.04
C ALA A 466 -29.62 46.54 -42.91
N GLY A 467 -28.59 47.15 -42.32
CA GLY A 467 -28.66 48.45 -41.62
C GLY A 467 -28.33 49.60 -42.58
N PRO A 468 -28.19 50.84 -42.07
CA PRO A 468 -26.85 51.21 -41.60
C PRO A 468 -26.79 52.16 -40.38
N LYS A 469 -25.53 52.47 -40.04
CA LYS A 469 -24.94 53.61 -39.28
C LYS A 469 -25.70 54.96 -39.51
N THR A 470 -25.54 56.05 -38.73
CA THR A 470 -24.33 56.61 -38.06
C THR A 470 -24.70 57.80 -37.11
N GLY A 471 -23.76 58.28 -36.27
CA GLY A 471 -23.81 59.60 -35.58
C GLY A 471 -24.22 59.51 -34.10
N ALA A 472 -23.51 59.97 -33.06
CA ALA A 472 -22.32 60.83 -32.86
C ALA A 472 -22.50 62.37 -32.86
N LYS A 473 -22.52 62.99 -31.66
CA LYS A 473 -21.70 64.14 -31.21
C LYS A 473 -22.12 64.67 -29.81
N THR A 474 -21.18 65.32 -29.08
CA THR A 474 -21.30 66.39 -28.03
C THR A 474 -22.54 66.45 -27.11
N GLY A 475 -22.48 66.63 -25.78
CA GLY A 475 -21.54 67.42 -24.93
C GLY A 475 -21.96 68.91 -24.87
N PRO A 476 -21.63 69.74 -23.83
CA PRO A 476 -20.92 69.42 -22.57
C PRO A 476 -21.44 70.15 -21.27
N ASN A 477 -20.81 69.86 -20.13
CA ASN A 477 -20.44 70.75 -18.99
C ASN A 477 -21.48 71.63 -18.23
N LYS A 478 -21.57 71.48 -16.88
CA LYS A 478 -21.43 72.59 -15.90
C LYS A 478 -21.35 72.16 -14.41
N THR A 479 -20.35 72.71 -13.70
CA THR A 479 -20.32 73.34 -12.34
C THR A 479 -21.49 73.10 -11.33
N THR A 480 -21.32 73.03 -10.00
CA THR A 480 -20.24 73.59 -9.13
C THR A 480 -20.16 72.96 -7.72
N ALA A 481 -18.97 73.03 -7.09
CA ALA A 481 -18.63 73.20 -5.66
C ALA A 481 -19.45 72.58 -4.49
N GLY A 482 -18.73 71.99 -3.51
CA GLY A 482 -19.24 71.71 -2.16
C GLY A 482 -18.27 70.89 -1.28
N GLN A 483 -17.46 71.53 -0.44
CA GLN A 483 -16.58 70.85 0.54
C GLN A 483 -17.25 70.74 1.93
N LYS A 484 -17.18 69.56 2.57
CA LYS A 484 -16.41 69.31 3.82
C LYS A 484 -16.60 67.87 4.36
N GLN A 485 -15.57 67.37 5.05
CA GLN A 485 -15.59 66.13 5.86
C GLN A 485 -16.25 66.39 7.24
N PRO A 486 -16.68 65.34 7.98
CA PRO A 486 -15.77 64.64 8.91
C PRO A 486 -15.83 63.09 8.82
N THR A 487 -15.24 62.39 9.80
CA THR A 487 -14.82 60.97 9.73
C THR A 487 -15.40 60.12 10.89
N GLN A 488 -15.34 58.79 10.78
CA GLN A 488 -15.68 57.77 11.81
C GLN A 488 -17.21 57.55 12.02
N GLN A 489 -17.72 56.40 12.47
CA GLN A 489 -17.17 55.33 13.31
C GLN A 489 -17.51 53.89 12.85
N GLN A 490 -16.89 52.89 13.51
CA GLN A 490 -17.25 51.46 13.47
C GLN A 490 -18.23 51.10 14.61
N GLN A 491 -18.90 49.95 14.52
CA GLN A 491 -19.33 49.19 15.71
C GLN A 491 -19.42 47.67 15.43
N ALA A 492 -19.25 46.85 16.47
CA ALA A 492 -19.20 45.39 16.41
C ALA A 492 -19.55 44.75 17.77
N GLN A 493 -20.07 43.51 17.76
CA GLN A 493 -20.35 42.60 18.92
C GLN A 493 -20.83 41.25 18.31
N GLN A 494 -20.56 40.01 18.78
CA GLN A 494 -20.32 39.38 20.11
C GLN A 494 -21.57 39.46 21.03
N HIS A 495 -22.04 38.45 21.79
CA HIS A 495 -21.54 37.16 22.33
C HIS A 495 -22.70 36.10 22.23
N SER A 496 -22.57 34.76 22.15
CA SER A 496 -21.85 33.69 22.88
C SER A 496 -22.53 33.15 24.18
N GLN A 497 -22.63 31.80 24.26
CA GLN A 497 -22.71 30.91 25.47
C GLN A 497 -24.05 30.42 26.11
N GLN A 498 -23.92 29.20 26.68
CA GLN A 498 -24.60 28.57 27.85
C GLN A 498 -25.94 27.80 27.74
N GLN A 499 -25.82 26.46 27.93
CA GLN A 499 -26.68 25.61 28.80
C GLN A 499 -26.30 25.85 30.30
N PRO A 500 -26.99 25.31 31.36
CA PRO A 500 -27.98 24.20 31.38
C PRO A 500 -29.21 24.39 32.31
N THR A 501 -30.08 23.37 32.43
CA THR A 501 -30.77 22.94 33.68
C THR A 501 -31.63 21.67 33.45
N ALA A 502 -32.16 21.04 34.51
CA ALA A 502 -32.99 19.82 34.45
C ALA A 502 -33.99 19.73 35.62
N ASN A 503 -35.15 19.03 35.44
CA ASN A 503 -35.77 18.12 36.46
C ASN A 503 -37.14 17.48 36.07
N LYS A 504 -37.26 16.16 36.31
CA LYS A 504 -38.37 15.37 36.95
C LYS A 504 -39.86 15.39 36.49
N ARG A 505 -40.36 14.14 36.29
CA ARG A 505 -41.68 13.55 36.73
C ARG A 505 -42.95 14.05 35.99
N LYS A 506 -44.09 13.33 35.85
CA LYS A 506 -44.64 12.02 36.32
C LYS A 506 -45.09 11.15 35.08
N ALA A 507 -45.34 9.84 35.11
CA ALA A 507 -46.46 9.05 35.72
C ALA A 507 -47.88 9.47 35.20
N ASP A 508 -48.85 8.61 34.85
CA ASP A 508 -49.18 7.25 35.35
C ASP A 508 -49.92 6.30 34.34
N GLN A 509 -49.82 4.98 34.58
CA GLN A 509 -50.79 3.85 34.49
C GLN A 509 -51.67 3.47 33.24
N GLU A 510 -51.51 2.18 32.85
CA GLU A 510 -52.53 1.11 32.60
C GLU A 510 -53.53 1.18 31.40
N GLN A 511 -54.19 0.10 30.90
CA GLN A 511 -54.47 -1.25 31.46
C GLN A 511 -54.74 -2.37 30.38
N THR A 512 -54.41 -3.64 30.68
CA THR A 512 -54.81 -4.89 29.95
C THR A 512 -54.29 -5.08 28.50
N SER A 513 -54.26 -6.28 27.86
CA SER A 513 -54.85 -7.61 28.16
C SER A 513 -54.00 -8.80 27.65
N LYS A 514 -54.37 -10.04 28.06
CA LYS A 514 -53.86 -11.38 27.63
C LYS A 514 -54.71 -11.90 26.44
N PRO A 515 -54.33 -12.90 25.58
CA PRO A 515 -53.90 -14.24 26.08
C PRO A 515 -53.14 -15.27 25.16
N LYS A 516 -52.77 -16.38 25.83
CA LYS A 516 -52.75 -17.80 25.37
C LYS A 516 -51.66 -18.36 24.44
N ARG A 517 -51.36 -19.63 24.73
CA ARG A 517 -50.47 -20.62 24.08
C ARG A 517 -51.36 -21.79 23.60
N PRO A 518 -50.91 -22.62 22.64
CA PRO A 518 -51.18 -24.06 22.77
C PRO A 518 -49.96 -24.96 22.48
N ARG A 519 -50.17 -26.28 22.49
CA ARG A 519 -49.15 -27.34 22.53
C ARG A 519 -49.67 -28.57 21.75
N ILE A 520 -48.80 -29.27 21.01
CA ILE A 520 -48.86 -30.72 20.65
C ILE A 520 -50.11 -31.29 19.92
N LEU A 521 -49.90 -32.00 18.79
CA LEU A 521 -50.38 -33.39 18.63
C LEU A 521 -49.61 -34.19 17.55
N ARG A 522 -49.70 -35.53 17.60
CA ARG A 522 -49.12 -36.54 16.67
C ARG A 522 -50.23 -37.36 15.98
N ARG A 523 -50.03 -37.70 14.71
CA ARG A 523 -50.24 -39.02 14.01
C ARG A 523 -49.80 -38.82 12.54
N GLY A 524 -49.31 -39.78 11.77
CA GLY A 524 -49.60 -41.23 11.69
C GLY A 524 -50.46 -41.47 10.42
N THR A 525 -50.26 -42.45 9.54
CA THR A 525 -49.49 -43.73 9.62
C THR A 525 -49.27 -44.34 8.21
N ASN A 526 -48.24 -45.20 8.03
CA ASN A 526 -48.16 -46.32 7.07
C ASN A 526 -48.21 -46.00 5.54
N ALA A 527 -47.71 -46.82 4.60
CA ALA A 527 -46.74 -47.94 4.57
C ALA A 527 -45.87 -47.73 3.29
N GLY A 528 -44.65 -48.24 3.14
CA GLY A 528 -44.27 -49.65 3.07
C GLY A 528 -43.89 -50.01 1.62
N GLY A 529 -42.61 -50.25 1.33
CA GLY A 529 -42.11 -50.47 -0.03
C GLY A 529 -40.63 -50.85 -0.05
N SER A 530 -40.34 -52.09 -0.41
CA SER A 530 -39.07 -52.79 -0.18
C SER A 530 -37.83 -52.23 -0.90
N SER A 531 -36.68 -52.36 -0.23
CA SER A 531 -35.34 -52.54 -0.83
C SER A 531 -35.25 -53.89 -1.59
N PRO A 532 -34.14 -54.32 -2.27
CA PRO A 532 -32.75 -53.85 -2.12
C PRO A 532 -31.86 -53.73 -3.39
N GLY A 533 -30.76 -52.96 -3.25
CA GLY A 533 -29.45 -53.27 -3.86
C GLY A 533 -29.29 -53.12 -5.39
N ASN A 534 -28.12 -53.42 -5.98
CA ASN A 534 -26.76 -53.56 -5.42
C ASN A 534 -25.69 -53.38 -6.54
N SER A 535 -24.42 -53.09 -6.21
CA SER A 535 -23.18 -53.28 -7.03
C SER A 535 -23.12 -52.67 -8.46
N SER A 536 -22.20 -51.75 -8.82
CA SER A 536 -20.77 -51.97 -9.13
C SER A 536 -20.43 -53.16 -10.06
N PRO A 537 -19.35 -53.11 -10.89
CA PRO A 537 -18.72 -51.95 -11.56
C PRO A 537 -18.19 -52.24 -13.01
N GLY A 538 -17.59 -51.22 -13.65
CA GLY A 538 -16.54 -51.41 -14.67
C GLY A 538 -16.96 -51.45 -16.15
N GLY A 539 -16.02 -51.09 -17.04
CA GLY A 539 -16.24 -51.12 -18.51
C GLY A 539 -15.31 -50.18 -19.30
N SER A 540 -14.08 -50.64 -19.59
CA SER A 540 -13.11 -49.91 -20.44
C SER A 540 -13.15 -50.41 -21.90
N ASN A 541 -13.20 -49.49 -22.88
CA ASN A 541 -12.65 -49.55 -24.26
C ASN A 541 -13.21 -48.35 -25.05
N SER A 542 -12.44 -47.41 -25.62
CA SER A 542 -11.43 -47.51 -26.69
C SER A 542 -11.98 -47.89 -28.07
N ASN A 543 -11.83 -47.02 -29.08
CA ASN A 543 -11.33 -47.36 -30.44
C ASN A 543 -11.41 -46.17 -31.44
N LYS A 544 -10.31 -45.93 -32.18
CA LYS A 544 -10.22 -45.59 -33.64
C LYS A 544 -10.92 -44.30 -34.14
N ALA A 545 -10.59 -43.72 -35.30
CA ALA A 545 -9.58 -43.99 -36.35
C ALA A 545 -9.16 -42.61 -36.94
N SER A 546 -7.88 -42.24 -37.11
CA SER A 546 -6.86 -42.71 -38.08
C SER A 546 -6.99 -42.13 -39.50
N LYS A 547 -5.82 -41.80 -40.11
CA LYS A 547 -5.55 -41.42 -41.53
C LYS A 547 -5.68 -39.94 -41.92
N GLN A 548 -4.88 -39.38 -42.84
CA GLN A 548 -3.49 -39.66 -43.32
C GLN A 548 -3.07 -38.53 -44.29
N SER A 549 -1.86 -37.97 -44.12
CA SER A 549 -0.94 -37.44 -45.18
C SER A 549 -1.45 -36.36 -46.19
N SER A 550 -0.62 -35.61 -46.93
CA SER A 550 0.83 -35.69 -47.24
C SER A 550 1.44 -34.31 -47.58
N ASN A 551 2.76 -34.14 -47.36
CA ASN A 551 3.80 -33.59 -48.28
C ASN A 551 3.62 -32.24 -49.06
N GLN A 552 4.66 -31.42 -49.36
CA GLN A 552 6.12 -31.45 -49.08
C GLN A 552 6.83 -30.11 -49.49
N GLN A 553 8.00 -29.82 -48.86
CA GLN A 553 9.21 -29.13 -49.41
C GLN A 553 9.12 -27.65 -49.91
N HIS A 554 10.19 -26.83 -50.03
CA HIS A 554 11.65 -26.82 -49.68
C HIS A 554 12.04 -25.32 -49.44
N GLN A 555 13.05 -24.83 -48.71
CA GLN A 555 14.33 -25.30 -48.09
C GLN A 555 15.64 -25.17 -48.92
N GLN A 556 16.46 -24.14 -48.61
CA GLN A 556 17.94 -24.04 -48.70
C GLN A 556 18.39 -23.03 -47.61
N GLN A 557 19.41 -23.21 -46.75
CA GLN A 557 20.83 -23.63 -46.87
C GLN A 557 21.75 -22.48 -47.39
N GLN A 558 22.69 -21.93 -46.62
CA GLN A 558 24.01 -22.42 -46.09
C GLN A 558 25.17 -22.37 -47.12
N PRO A 559 26.43 -22.11 -46.65
CA PRO A 559 27.43 -23.20 -46.61
C PRO A 559 28.47 -23.15 -45.45
N HIS A 560 29.31 -24.20 -45.38
CA HIS A 560 30.34 -24.51 -44.36
C HIS A 560 31.81 -24.28 -44.80
N GLN A 561 32.77 -24.36 -43.84
CA GLN A 561 33.92 -25.31 -43.83
C GLN A 561 34.55 -25.35 -42.40
N HIS A 562 34.71 -26.51 -41.73
CA HIS A 562 35.88 -27.43 -41.65
C HIS A 562 37.13 -26.87 -40.93
N HIS A 563 37.95 -27.62 -40.14
CA HIS A 563 38.23 -29.07 -40.10
C HIS A 563 38.65 -29.61 -38.68
N HIS A 564 39.06 -30.91 -38.62
CA HIS A 564 39.57 -31.81 -37.53
C HIS A 564 40.49 -31.27 -36.37
N GLN A 565 40.88 -31.99 -35.27
CA GLN A 565 40.76 -33.41 -34.80
C GLN A 565 41.04 -33.63 -33.26
N HIS A 566 40.79 -34.86 -32.77
CA HIS A 566 41.37 -35.61 -31.60
C HIS A 566 41.27 -35.17 -30.10
N GLN A 567 40.69 -36.12 -29.32
CA GLN A 567 40.99 -36.60 -27.96
C GLN A 567 42.08 -35.92 -27.09
N HIS A 568 41.75 -35.55 -25.84
CA HIS A 568 41.92 -36.43 -24.64
C HIS A 568 41.34 -35.81 -23.35
N GLN A 569 40.96 -36.64 -22.37
CA GLN A 569 40.83 -36.22 -20.95
C GLN A 569 42.20 -36.25 -20.26
N PRO A 570 42.36 -35.53 -19.13
CA PRO A 570 42.49 -36.30 -17.88
C PRO A 570 41.65 -35.76 -16.70
N GLN A 571 41.47 -36.62 -15.70
CA GLN A 571 40.96 -36.28 -14.36
C GLN A 571 42.09 -35.86 -13.41
N GLN A 572 41.77 -35.04 -12.41
CA GLN A 572 42.41 -34.95 -11.08
C GLN A 572 41.38 -34.22 -10.18
N GLN A 573 40.92 -34.69 -9.02
CA GLN A 573 41.52 -35.39 -7.87
C GLN A 573 42.52 -34.58 -7.04
N VAL A 574 41.98 -33.86 -6.05
CA VAL A 574 42.37 -33.84 -4.63
C VAL A 574 43.81 -34.24 -4.28
N SER A 575 44.60 -33.27 -3.77
CA SER A 575 45.31 -33.43 -2.48
C SER A 575 46.04 -32.17 -1.96
N LYS A 576 45.80 -31.90 -0.66
CA LYS A 576 46.77 -31.52 0.39
C LYS A 576 47.96 -30.59 0.03
N GLN A 577 48.04 -29.47 0.75
CA GLN A 577 49.31 -28.93 1.24
C GLN A 577 49.27 -28.80 2.77
N GLN A 578 50.35 -29.20 3.45
CA GLN A 578 50.53 -29.03 4.89
C GLN A 578 52.02 -29.16 5.23
N ALA A 579 52.54 -28.31 6.13
CA ALA A 579 53.82 -28.44 6.84
C ALA A 579 55.12 -28.34 5.99
N SER A 580 56.29 -27.90 6.51
CA SER A 580 56.64 -27.14 7.74
C SER A 580 58.15 -26.80 7.75
N LYS A 581 58.65 -26.18 8.83
CA LYS A 581 60.08 -25.95 9.23
C LYS A 581 60.80 -24.81 8.46
N GLN A 582 61.84 -24.14 8.99
CA GLN A 582 62.43 -23.92 10.34
C GLN A 582 63.30 -22.63 10.21
N GLN A 583 63.98 -22.02 11.19
CA GLN A 583 64.49 -22.40 12.52
C GLN A 583 64.76 -21.11 13.33
N ALA A 584 65.05 -21.20 14.64
CA ALA A 584 65.61 -20.11 15.43
C ALA A 584 66.68 -20.65 16.42
N PRO A 585 67.75 -19.91 16.75
CA PRO A 585 68.77 -20.36 17.70
C PRO A 585 68.73 -19.67 19.08
N HIS A 586 68.65 -20.50 20.11
CA HIS A 586 69.24 -20.35 21.46
C HIS A 586 68.79 -19.25 22.46
N SER A 587 68.98 -19.63 23.73
CA SER A 587 68.59 -18.98 25.01
C SER A 587 69.86 -18.37 25.68
N PRO A 588 70.03 -18.11 27.02
CA PRO A 588 69.27 -18.58 28.20
C PRO A 588 69.05 -17.59 29.38
N SER A 589 68.36 -18.09 30.43
CA SER A 589 68.46 -17.71 31.86
C SER A 589 67.89 -16.36 32.34
N ALA A 590 67.56 -16.13 33.64
CA ALA A 590 67.03 -17.01 34.71
C ALA A 590 66.57 -16.18 35.94
N THR A 591 65.78 -16.80 36.83
CA THR A 591 65.66 -16.56 38.31
C THR A 591 65.40 -15.15 38.91
N GLN A 592 64.34 -15.08 39.74
CA GLN A 592 64.28 -14.41 41.07
C GLN A 592 64.48 -12.87 41.17
N SER A 593 64.16 -12.16 42.27
CA SER A 593 63.04 -12.27 43.25
C SER A 593 62.96 -10.98 44.11
N SER A 594 61.81 -10.75 44.78
CA SER A 594 61.68 -10.06 46.10
C SER A 594 62.18 -8.62 46.36
N GLN A 595 61.21 -7.74 46.70
CA GLN A 595 61.31 -6.62 47.69
C GLN A 595 62.25 -5.42 47.32
N ARG A 596 62.20 -4.20 47.90
CA ARG A 596 61.53 -3.66 49.12
C ARG A 596 61.52 -2.10 49.10
N LYS A 597 60.67 -1.48 49.96
CA LYS A 597 60.63 -0.03 50.34
C LYS A 597 60.09 0.95 49.27
N GLY A 598 59.34 2.02 49.61
CA GLY A 598 58.62 2.33 50.86
C GLY A 598 58.43 3.83 51.18
N ASN A 599 57.23 4.21 51.66
CA ASN A 599 56.82 5.46 52.36
C ASN A 599 56.96 6.81 51.59
N ASN A 600 55.89 7.59 51.39
CA ASN A 600 55.06 8.43 52.32
C ASN A 600 55.70 9.82 52.60
N GLY A 601 54.96 10.94 52.63
CA GLY A 601 53.52 11.15 52.33
C GLY A 601 52.94 12.41 53.03
N THR A 602 51.62 12.62 52.91
CA THR A 602 50.79 13.65 53.62
C THR A 602 51.05 15.13 53.24
N SER A 603 50.17 16.13 53.46
CA SER A 603 48.89 16.19 54.23
C SER A 603 47.86 17.18 53.63
N GLY A 604 46.56 17.06 54.00
CA GLY A 604 45.56 18.16 53.94
C GLY A 604 45.62 19.07 55.19
N PRO A 605 44.52 19.72 55.67
CA PRO A 605 43.10 19.55 55.30
C PRO A 605 42.13 20.79 55.38
N ARG A 606 40.84 20.58 55.05
CA ARG A 606 39.58 21.23 55.58
C ARG A 606 39.35 22.78 55.55
N GLY A 607 38.33 23.21 54.78
CA GLY A 607 36.98 23.48 55.34
C GLY A 607 36.33 24.89 55.29
N ARG A 608 34.98 24.92 55.15
CA ARG A 608 34.02 26.08 55.32
C ARG A 608 34.09 27.21 54.26
N SER A 609 33.06 28.03 53.97
CA SER A 609 31.59 28.02 54.25
C SER A 609 30.82 29.02 53.33
N SER A 610 29.49 28.87 53.20
CA SER A 610 28.51 29.81 52.59
C SER A 610 28.20 31.04 53.52
N PRO A 611 27.14 31.89 53.37
CA PRO A 611 26.07 32.04 52.33
C PRO A 611 25.65 33.53 51.99
N PHE A 612 24.48 33.70 51.31
CA PHE A 612 23.51 34.85 51.31
C PHE A 612 23.63 36.11 50.38
N GLU A 613 22.56 36.32 49.57
CA GLU A 613 21.72 37.55 49.37
C GLU A 613 22.31 38.96 49.02
N ASN A 614 21.62 39.94 48.37
CA ASN A 614 20.20 40.14 47.98
C ASN A 614 20.01 41.22 46.86
N ARG A 615 18.76 41.40 46.35
CA ARG A 615 18.16 42.55 45.60
C ARG A 615 18.71 42.82 44.17
N ARG A 616 17.90 43.01 43.11
CA ARG A 616 16.44 43.07 42.80
C ARG A 616 16.29 42.58 41.32
N GLY A 617 15.13 42.33 40.68
CA GLY A 617 13.67 42.50 40.93
C GLY A 617 12.93 42.28 39.57
N ASN A 618 11.62 42.49 39.36
CA ASN A 618 10.47 42.79 40.23
C ASN A 618 9.13 42.63 39.44
N ASN A 619 8.24 41.70 39.82
CA ASN A 619 6.82 41.52 39.37
C ASN A 619 6.56 41.02 37.91
N ASN A 620 5.44 40.32 37.60
CA ASN A 620 4.29 39.90 38.44
C ASN A 620 3.59 38.59 37.99
N GLY A 621 3.12 37.78 38.95
CA GLY A 621 1.95 36.87 38.94
C GLY A 621 1.73 35.81 37.83
N GLY A 622 1.22 34.60 38.10
CA GLY A 622 0.88 33.95 39.39
C GLY A 622 -0.16 32.82 39.23
N GLY A 623 0.02 31.68 39.92
CA GLY A 623 -0.98 30.59 39.94
C GLY A 623 -0.40 29.17 40.15
N ARG A 624 -0.44 28.68 41.40
CA ARG A 624 -0.27 27.25 41.75
C ARG A 624 -1.64 26.58 41.89
N ILE A 625 -1.74 25.28 41.59
CA ILE A 625 -2.18 24.18 42.49
C ILE A 625 -1.52 22.87 41.97
N SER A 626 -1.40 21.84 42.81
CA SER A 626 -0.69 20.58 42.56
C SER A 626 -1.44 19.36 43.14
N PHE A 627 -0.94 18.14 42.87
CA PHE A 627 -1.54 16.81 43.18
C PHE A 627 -2.70 16.41 42.22
N LEU A 628 -2.99 15.12 41.98
CA LEU A 628 -2.69 13.93 42.80
C LEU A 628 -2.27 12.71 41.95
N GLN A 629 -1.73 11.67 42.62
CA GLN A 629 -1.46 10.36 42.02
C GLN A 629 -2.75 9.56 41.76
N ARG A 630 -2.80 8.84 40.63
CA ARG A 630 -3.20 7.43 40.56
C ARG A 630 -2.62 6.78 39.30
#